data_AF-A0A8S3QYY0-F1
#
_entry.id   AF-A0A8S3QYY0-F1
#
_cell.length_a   1.000
_cell.length_b   1.000
_cell.length_c   1.000
_cell.angle_alpha   90.00
_cell.angle_beta   90.00
_cell.angle_gamma   90.00
#
_symmetry.space_group_name_H-M   'P 1'
#
loop_
_entity.id
_entity.type
_entity.pdbx_description
1 polymer ?
#
loop_
_entity_poly.entity_id
_entity_poly.type
_entity_poly.pdbx_seq_one_letter_code
_entity_poly.pdbx_strand_id
1 'polypeptide(L)'
;MEERRHMNKKILDTKSERLQERHKASYRVLDKNVKRMARADKRAYMKDLAKQAEEAAEKGEQEKSTRSQEKSVEVLNRPPPDDEAIVIEAVQDLEININLPDKQEIIKVIKSLKNGKSPGHDNLNAELFKVDPELAAEILQSLFTSIWEGKIIPDDWTKGIIIKLRKDSKPCNSWFNSK
;
A
#
# COMPACT_ATOMS: atom_id res chain seq x y z
N MET A 1 1.25 -49.39 13.39
CA MET A 1 0.39 -49.26 14.60
C MET A 1 0.03 -50.63 15.20
N GLU A 2 -0.35 -51.59 14.36
CA GLU A 2 -0.72 -52.97 14.77
C GLU A 2 0.44 -53.75 15.39
N GLU A 3 1.64 -53.67 14.81
CA GLU A 3 2.84 -54.33 15.35
C GLU A 3 3.17 -53.87 16.78
N ARG A 4 2.99 -52.58 17.07
CA ARG A 4 3.16 -52.03 18.43
C ARG A 4 2.15 -52.68 19.39
N ARG A 5 0.89 -52.83 18.98
CA ARG A 5 -0.15 -53.48 19.79
C ARG A 5 0.16 -54.96 20.03
N HIS A 6 0.63 -55.66 18.99
CA HIS A 6 1.05 -57.06 19.06
C HIS A 6 2.22 -57.27 20.03
N MET A 7 3.24 -56.40 19.95
CA MET A 7 4.37 -56.45 20.89
C MET A 7 3.94 -56.16 22.33
N ASN A 8 3.00 -55.24 22.54
CA ASN A 8 2.46 -54.97 23.87
C ASN A 8 1.74 -56.18 24.46
N LYS A 9 0.94 -56.88 23.64
CA LYS A 9 0.28 -58.13 24.02
C LYS A 9 1.30 -59.19 24.44
N LYS A 10 2.36 -59.38 23.65
CA LYS A 10 3.46 -60.31 23.99
C LYS A 10 4.19 -59.96 25.29
N ILE A 11 4.26 -58.69 25.68
CA ILE A 11 4.86 -58.25 26.97
C ILE A 11 3.99 -58.68 28.15
N LEU A 12 2.66 -58.65 28.00
CA LEU A 12 1.69 -58.98 29.04
C LEU A 12 1.53 -60.49 29.22
N ASP A 13 1.56 -61.25 28.12
CA ASP A 13 1.30 -62.69 28.13
C ASP A 13 2.53 -63.52 28.55
N THR A 14 3.75 -62.96 28.44
CA THR A 14 5.00 -63.70 28.67
C THR A 14 5.48 -63.60 30.13
N LYS A 15 5.70 -64.75 30.79
CA LYS A 15 6.24 -64.82 32.17
C LYS A 15 7.78 -64.84 32.27
N SER A 16 8.48 -65.12 31.16
CA SER A 16 9.96 -65.12 31.13
C SER A 16 10.52 -63.70 31.05
N GLU A 17 11.31 -63.32 32.05
CA GLU A 17 11.88 -61.98 32.19
C GLU A 17 12.76 -61.57 30.99
N ARG A 18 13.67 -62.46 30.57
CA ARG A 18 14.55 -62.23 29.41
C ARG A 18 13.79 -61.97 28.11
N LEU A 19 12.70 -62.72 27.88
CA LEU A 19 11.89 -62.56 26.68
C LEU A 19 11.00 -61.30 26.76
N GLN A 20 10.51 -60.99 27.95
CA GLN A 20 9.76 -59.77 28.22
C GLN A 20 10.61 -58.51 27.98
N GLU A 21 11.89 -58.50 28.36
CA GLU A 21 12.81 -57.40 28.07
C GLU A 21 13.02 -57.20 26.56
N ARG A 22 13.22 -58.28 25.81
CA ARG A 22 13.32 -58.21 24.33
C ARG A 22 12.05 -57.63 23.71
N HIS A 23 10.89 -58.05 24.20
CA HIS A 23 9.61 -57.52 23.73
C HIS A 23 9.42 -56.04 24.08
N LYS A 24 9.81 -55.62 25.30
CA LYS A 24 9.82 -54.21 25.74
C LYS A 24 10.76 -53.35 24.89
N ALA A 25 11.95 -53.84 24.57
CA ALA A 25 12.90 -53.14 23.70
C ALA A 25 12.32 -52.93 22.29
N SER A 26 11.72 -53.98 21.71
CA SER A 26 11.07 -53.91 20.40
C SER A 26 9.84 -52.98 20.40
N TYR A 27 9.03 -53.01 21.46
CA TYR A 27 7.91 -52.08 21.64
C TYR A 27 8.36 -50.61 21.69
N ARG A 28 9.45 -50.30 22.42
CA ARG A 28 10.02 -48.95 22.49
C ARG A 28 10.42 -48.40 21.12
N VAL A 29 11.02 -49.25 20.27
CA VAL A 29 11.40 -48.87 18.90
C VAL A 29 10.16 -48.57 18.05
N LEU A 30 9.16 -49.46 18.09
CA LEU A 30 7.92 -49.29 17.35
C LEU A 30 7.12 -48.06 17.81
N ASP A 31 7.05 -47.80 19.12
CA ASP A 31 6.39 -46.62 19.68
C ASP A 31 7.08 -45.32 19.26
N LYS A 32 8.43 -45.29 19.27
CA LYS A 32 9.20 -44.15 18.73
C LYS A 32 8.88 -43.90 17.26
N ASN A 33 8.79 -44.97 16.44
CA ASN A 33 8.49 -44.83 15.02
C ASN A 33 7.06 -44.32 14.78
N VAL A 34 6.07 -44.88 15.47
CA VAL A 34 4.67 -44.43 15.42
C VAL A 34 4.56 -42.94 15.77
N LYS A 35 5.19 -42.51 16.87
CA LYS A 35 5.17 -41.11 17.29
C LYS A 35 5.91 -40.20 16.31
N ARG A 36 6.94 -40.69 15.63
CA ARG A 36 7.62 -39.95 14.55
C ARG A 36 6.69 -39.76 13.36
N MET A 37 6.01 -40.82 12.91
CA MET A 37 5.05 -40.75 11.81
C MET A 37 3.89 -39.82 12.13
N ALA A 38 3.28 -39.92 13.31
CA ALA A 38 2.18 -39.03 13.72
C ALA A 38 2.60 -37.55 13.77
N ARG A 39 3.85 -37.25 14.17
CA ARG A 39 4.38 -35.88 14.13
C ARG A 39 4.66 -35.41 12.71
N ALA A 40 5.14 -36.30 11.84
CA ALA A 40 5.38 -35.98 10.44
C ALA A 40 4.05 -35.65 9.72
N ASP A 41 3.04 -36.47 9.94
CA ASP A 41 1.69 -36.29 9.40
C ASP A 41 1.05 -34.98 9.90
N LYS A 42 1.10 -34.71 11.21
CA LYS A 42 0.65 -33.43 11.77
C LYS A 42 1.38 -32.23 11.16
N ARG A 43 2.69 -32.33 10.89
CA ARG A 43 3.45 -31.25 10.23
C ARG A 43 3.03 -31.08 8.77
N ALA A 44 2.81 -32.18 8.04
CA ALA A 44 2.34 -32.13 6.66
C ALA A 44 0.98 -31.43 6.57
N TYR A 45 0.03 -31.81 7.43
CA TYR A 45 -1.29 -31.18 7.53
C TYR A 45 -1.19 -29.67 7.83
N MET A 46 -0.39 -29.28 8.83
CA MET A 46 -0.21 -27.86 9.17
C MET A 46 0.43 -27.06 8.04
N LYS A 47 1.36 -27.66 7.29
CA LYS A 47 2.00 -27.03 6.13
C LYS A 47 0.99 -26.82 5.00
N ASP A 48 0.17 -27.83 4.72
CA ASP A 48 -0.88 -27.73 3.70
C ASP A 48 -1.92 -26.66 4.06
N LEU A 49 -2.36 -26.63 5.33
CA LEU A 49 -3.27 -25.61 5.83
C LEU A 49 -2.68 -24.19 5.71
N ALA A 50 -1.39 -24.02 6.01
CA ALA A 50 -0.70 -22.74 5.84
C ALA A 50 -0.64 -22.33 4.36
N LYS A 51 -0.35 -23.29 3.48
CA LYS A 51 -0.32 -23.07 2.02
C LYS A 51 -1.68 -22.64 1.49
N GLN A 52 -2.76 -23.32 1.89
CA GLN A 52 -4.12 -22.96 1.51
C GLN A 52 -4.49 -21.55 1.99
N ALA A 53 -4.07 -21.18 3.20
CA ALA A 53 -4.31 -19.83 3.73
C ALA A 53 -3.56 -18.75 2.94
N GLU A 54 -2.32 -19.02 2.54
CA GLU A 54 -1.52 -18.12 1.70
C GLU A 54 -2.15 -17.94 0.31
N GLU A 55 -2.51 -19.04 -0.36
CA GLU A 55 -3.18 -19.02 -1.67
C GLU A 55 -4.53 -18.28 -1.63
N ALA A 56 -5.31 -18.46 -0.56
CA ALA A 56 -6.58 -17.76 -0.38
C ALA A 56 -6.39 -16.25 -0.15
N ALA A 57 -5.34 -15.85 0.58
CA ALA A 57 -5.01 -14.45 0.79
C ALA A 57 -4.56 -13.78 -0.51
N GLU A 58 -3.66 -14.42 -1.26
CA GLU A 58 -3.17 -13.93 -2.55
C GLU A 58 -4.31 -13.78 -3.57
N LYS A 59 -5.18 -14.78 -3.68
CA LYS A 59 -6.36 -14.71 -4.56
C LYS A 59 -7.27 -13.53 -4.19
N GLY A 60 -7.52 -13.33 -2.90
CA GLY A 60 -8.30 -12.18 -2.42
C GLY A 60 -7.65 -10.83 -2.70
N GLU A 61 -6.32 -10.74 -2.72
CA GLU A 61 -5.59 -9.53 -3.12
C GLU A 61 -5.61 -9.31 -4.63
N GLN A 62 -5.43 -10.37 -5.42
CA GLN A 62 -5.53 -10.33 -6.88
C GLN A 62 -6.92 -9.88 -7.34
N GLU A 63 -8.00 -10.47 -6.81
CA GLU A 63 -9.39 -10.08 -7.14
C GLU A 63 -9.71 -8.63 -6.75
N LYS A 64 -9.16 -8.15 -5.63
CA LYS A 64 -9.28 -6.73 -5.24
C LYS A 64 -8.51 -5.83 -6.21
N SER A 65 -7.33 -6.26 -6.66
CA SER A 65 -6.49 -5.52 -7.60
C SER A 65 -7.15 -5.40 -8.97
N THR A 66 -7.64 -6.50 -9.54
CA THR A 66 -8.31 -6.52 -10.85
C THR A 66 -9.57 -5.66 -10.84
N ARG A 67 -10.43 -5.82 -9.82
CA ARG A 67 -11.64 -4.99 -9.66
C ARG A 67 -11.32 -3.50 -9.54
N SER A 68 -10.21 -3.14 -8.91
CA SER A 68 -9.76 -1.75 -8.79
C SER A 68 -9.22 -1.20 -10.13
N GLN A 69 -8.52 -2.04 -10.89
CA GLN A 69 -8.05 -1.70 -12.24
C GLN A 69 -9.21 -1.47 -13.20
N GLU A 70 -10.20 -2.35 -13.22
CA GLU A 70 -11.41 -2.24 -14.07
C GLU A 70 -12.16 -0.93 -13.80
N LYS A 71 -12.46 -0.63 -12.53
CA LYS A 71 -13.10 0.64 -12.15
C LYS A 71 -12.27 1.87 -12.54
N SER A 72 -10.95 1.77 -12.49
CA SER A 72 -10.08 2.89 -12.90
C SER A 72 -10.13 3.14 -14.40
N VAL A 73 -10.13 2.07 -15.21
CA VAL A 73 -10.19 2.16 -16.68
C VAL A 73 -11.50 2.81 -17.11
N GLU A 74 -12.61 2.41 -16.51
CA GLU A 74 -13.94 2.96 -16.80
C GLU A 74 -14.04 4.46 -16.46
N VAL A 75 -13.51 4.87 -15.29
CA VAL A 75 -13.58 6.28 -14.85
C VAL A 75 -12.65 7.18 -15.66
N LEU A 76 -11.43 6.73 -15.98
CA LEU A 76 -10.43 7.57 -16.63
C LEU A 76 -10.57 7.64 -18.15
N ASN A 77 -11.25 6.68 -18.79
CA ASN A 77 -11.43 6.63 -20.24
C ASN A 77 -12.88 6.88 -20.68
N ARG A 78 -13.63 7.70 -19.93
CA ARG A 78 -15.01 8.07 -20.32
C ARG A 78 -14.96 8.83 -21.67
N PRO A 79 -15.81 8.49 -22.64
CA PRO A 79 -15.88 9.25 -23.88
C PRO A 79 -16.26 10.71 -23.58
N PRO A 80 -15.86 11.67 -24.45
CA PRO A 80 -16.33 13.05 -24.35
C PRO A 80 -17.86 13.06 -24.27
N PRO A 81 -18.46 13.90 -23.41
CA PRO A 81 -19.92 14.05 -23.40
C PRO A 81 -20.43 14.44 -24.80
N ASP A 82 -21.57 13.86 -25.20
CA ASP A 82 -22.18 14.12 -26.51
C ASP A 82 -22.64 15.58 -26.66
N ASP A 83 -23.01 16.21 -25.54
CA ASP A 83 -23.39 17.62 -25.49
C ASP A 83 -22.15 18.50 -25.31
N GLU A 84 -21.99 19.47 -26.22
CA GLU A 84 -20.98 20.51 -26.08
C GLU A 84 -21.27 21.35 -24.82
N ALA A 85 -20.25 21.57 -24.00
CA ALA A 85 -20.38 22.41 -22.82
C ALA A 85 -20.73 23.84 -23.25
N ILE A 86 -21.93 24.30 -22.89
CA ILE A 86 -22.33 25.69 -23.09
C ILE A 86 -21.52 26.55 -22.11
N VAL A 87 -20.45 27.18 -22.61
CA VAL A 87 -19.70 28.19 -21.86
C VAL A 87 -20.53 29.47 -21.88
N ILE A 88 -21.29 29.69 -20.80
CA ILE A 88 -22.04 30.93 -20.62
C ILE A 88 -21.01 32.04 -20.35
N GLU A 89 -20.96 33.07 -21.21
CA GLU A 89 -20.11 34.24 -20.96
C GLU A 89 -20.45 34.83 -19.59
N ALA A 90 -19.42 35.07 -18.79
CA ALA A 90 -19.59 35.66 -17.48
C ALA A 90 -20.26 37.03 -17.64
N VAL A 91 -21.43 37.20 -17.04
CA VAL A 91 -22.23 38.44 -17.13
C VAL A 91 -21.53 39.62 -16.43
N GLN A 92 -20.57 39.34 -15.55
CA GLN A 92 -19.80 40.32 -14.81
C GLN A 92 -18.35 39.88 -14.72
N ASP A 93 -17.45 40.80 -15.06
CA ASP A 93 -16.03 40.66 -14.77
C ASP A 93 -15.82 40.78 -13.26
N LEU A 94 -15.17 39.79 -12.66
CA LEU A 94 -14.76 39.84 -11.27
C LEU A 94 -13.64 40.88 -11.13
N GLU A 95 -13.69 41.72 -10.09
CA GLU A 95 -12.60 42.63 -9.72
C GLU A 95 -11.39 41.85 -9.17
N ILE A 96 -10.67 41.17 -10.06
CA ILE A 96 -9.45 40.42 -9.74
C ILE A 96 -8.26 41.30 -10.11
N ASN A 97 -7.28 41.37 -9.20
CA ASN A 97 -6.02 42.02 -9.48
C ASN A 97 -5.27 41.22 -10.56
N ILE A 98 -5.24 41.76 -11.79
CA ILE A 98 -4.50 41.21 -12.94
C ILE A 98 -3.11 41.83 -13.09
N ASN A 99 -2.63 42.58 -12.10
CA ASN A 99 -1.29 43.13 -12.15
C ASN A 99 -0.24 42.05 -11.87
N LEU A 100 0.98 42.32 -12.32
CA LEU A 100 2.12 41.46 -12.05
C LEU A 100 2.31 41.28 -10.53
N PRO A 101 2.60 40.07 -10.04
CA PRO A 101 2.76 39.81 -8.61
C PRO A 101 3.90 40.63 -8.01
N ASP A 102 3.63 41.29 -6.88
CA ASP A 102 4.66 42.02 -6.15
C ASP A 102 5.59 41.06 -5.39
N LYS A 103 6.86 41.45 -5.24
CA LYS A 103 7.86 40.64 -4.53
C LYS A 103 7.41 40.33 -3.09
N GLN A 104 6.83 41.32 -2.40
CA GLN A 104 6.38 41.14 -1.01
C GLN A 104 5.20 40.18 -0.91
N GLU A 105 4.32 40.18 -1.91
CA GLU A 105 3.21 39.23 -2.00
C GLU A 105 3.74 37.80 -2.17
N ILE A 106 4.71 37.59 -3.08
CA ILE A 106 5.34 36.29 -3.29
C ILE A 106 6.01 35.80 -2.00
N ILE A 107 6.78 36.64 -1.31
CA ILE A 107 7.42 36.29 -0.03
C ILE A 107 6.37 35.86 1.01
N LYS A 108 5.26 36.60 1.10
CA LYS A 108 4.16 36.29 2.03
C LYS A 108 3.54 34.93 1.71
N VAL A 109 3.33 34.63 0.43
CA VAL A 109 2.79 33.35 -0.02
C VAL A 109 3.77 32.21 0.29
N ILE A 110 5.06 32.36 -0.03
CA ILE A 110 6.11 31.36 0.27
C ILE A 110 6.12 31.01 1.77
N LYS A 111 6.09 32.03 2.64
CA LYS A 111 6.04 31.84 4.10
C LYS A 111 4.78 31.09 4.55
N SER A 112 3.66 31.27 3.85
CA SER A 112 2.36 30.64 4.16
C SER A 112 2.19 29.20 3.65
N LEU A 113 3.09 28.70 2.79
CA LEU A 113 3.01 27.34 2.24
C LEU A 113 2.98 26.27 3.36
N LYS A 114 2.31 25.14 3.13
CA LYS A 114 2.27 24.04 4.11
C LYS A 114 3.49 23.13 3.91
N ASN A 115 4.15 22.77 5.00
CA ASN A 115 5.25 21.80 4.98
C ASN A 115 4.73 20.36 4.89
N GLY A 116 5.61 19.41 4.56
CA GLY A 116 5.32 17.99 4.49
C GLY A 116 4.38 17.61 3.34
N LYS A 117 4.31 18.45 2.30
CA LYS A 117 3.63 18.13 1.05
C LYS A 117 4.59 17.39 0.13
N SER A 118 4.07 16.44 -0.64
CA SER A 118 4.86 15.77 -1.67
C SER A 118 5.34 16.79 -2.69
N PRO A 119 6.63 16.78 -3.08
CA PRO A 119 7.13 17.65 -4.12
C PRO A 119 6.52 17.29 -5.48
N GLY A 120 6.54 18.24 -6.41
CA GLY A 120 6.12 18.02 -7.78
C GLY A 120 7.08 17.10 -8.54
N HIS A 121 6.85 16.96 -9.85
CA HIS A 121 7.76 16.21 -10.73
C HIS A 121 9.16 16.86 -10.82
N ASP A 122 9.24 18.15 -10.51
CA ASP A 122 10.43 18.98 -10.39
C ASP A 122 11.24 18.73 -9.10
N ASN A 123 10.71 17.90 -8.19
CA ASN A 123 11.28 17.61 -6.88
C ASN A 123 11.49 18.85 -5.99
N LEU A 124 10.75 19.93 -6.24
CA LEU A 124 10.80 21.16 -5.44
C LEU A 124 9.77 21.08 -4.31
N ASN A 125 10.23 21.21 -3.06
CA ASN A 125 9.37 21.18 -1.89
C ASN A 125 9.13 22.58 -1.31
N ALA A 126 8.06 22.74 -0.52
CA ALA A 126 7.74 24.02 0.11
C ALA A 126 8.85 24.49 1.06
N GLU A 127 9.56 23.54 1.68
CA GLU A 127 10.66 23.81 2.59
C GLU A 127 11.84 24.48 1.90
N LEU A 128 12.15 24.11 0.65
CA LEU A 128 13.25 24.70 -0.13
C LEU A 128 13.02 26.19 -0.34
N PHE A 129 11.80 26.58 -0.75
CA PHE A 129 11.45 28.00 -0.93
C PHE A 129 11.48 28.78 0.39
N LYS A 130 11.24 28.12 1.51
CA LYS A 130 11.27 28.75 2.84
C LYS A 130 12.68 28.93 3.41
N VAL A 131 13.71 28.28 2.86
CA VAL A 131 15.11 28.44 3.31
C VAL A 131 15.57 29.88 3.08
N ASP A 132 15.32 30.40 1.88
CA ASP A 132 15.58 31.80 1.53
C ASP A 132 14.40 32.37 0.73
N PRO A 133 13.38 32.92 1.42
CA PRO A 133 12.21 33.49 0.76
C PRO A 133 12.53 34.68 -0.13
N GLU A 134 13.63 35.40 0.13
CA GLU A 134 13.98 36.61 -0.63
C GLU A 134 14.54 36.24 -1.99
N LEU A 135 15.50 35.32 -2.02
CA LEU A 135 16.07 34.77 -3.25
C LEU A 135 15.00 34.01 -4.06
N ALA A 136 14.18 33.20 -3.38
CA ALA A 136 13.10 32.47 -4.03
C ALA A 136 12.09 33.43 -4.69
N ALA A 137 11.72 34.52 -4.01
CA ALA A 137 10.80 35.51 -4.57
C ALA A 137 11.40 36.26 -5.76
N GLU A 138 12.70 36.57 -5.75
CA GLU A 138 13.38 37.21 -6.88
C GLU A 138 13.37 36.33 -8.14
N ILE A 139 13.70 35.04 -7.99
CA ILE A 139 13.68 34.07 -9.10
C ILE A 139 12.25 33.90 -9.62
N LEU A 140 11.28 33.71 -8.72
CA LEU A 140 9.87 33.50 -9.08
C LEU A 140 9.25 34.75 -9.73
N GLN A 141 9.58 35.95 -9.25
CA GLN A 141 9.09 37.19 -9.84
C GLN A 141 9.57 37.36 -11.27
N SER A 142 10.85 37.08 -11.54
CA SER A 142 11.41 37.10 -12.90
C SER A 142 10.69 36.09 -13.80
N LEU A 143 10.46 34.87 -13.31
CA LEU A 143 9.72 33.84 -14.04
C LEU A 143 8.28 34.27 -14.33
N PHE A 144 7.54 34.76 -13.35
CA PHE A 144 6.17 35.22 -13.52
C PHE A 144 6.08 36.39 -14.53
N THR A 145 7.04 37.31 -14.50
CA THR A 145 7.14 38.40 -15.47
C THR A 145 7.32 37.88 -16.89
N SER A 146 8.26 36.94 -17.06
CA SER A 146 8.52 36.33 -18.37
C SER A 146 7.30 35.59 -18.92
N ILE A 147 6.58 34.85 -18.08
CA ILE A 147 5.34 34.15 -18.46
C ILE A 147 4.23 35.15 -18.81
N TRP A 148 4.09 36.20 -17.99
CA TRP A 148 3.05 37.22 -18.16
C TRP A 148 3.19 38.01 -19.47
N GLU A 149 4.40 38.47 -19.76
CA GLU A 149 4.71 39.23 -20.98
C GLU A 149 4.77 38.32 -22.22
N GLY A 150 5.39 37.15 -22.08
CA GLY A 150 5.58 36.20 -23.17
C GLY A 150 4.31 35.45 -23.57
N LYS A 151 3.31 35.38 -22.69
CA LYS A 151 2.08 34.56 -22.85
C LYS A 151 2.39 33.09 -23.23
N ILE A 152 3.56 32.60 -22.85
CA ILE A 152 4.03 31.25 -23.12
C ILE A 152 4.06 30.50 -21.78
N ILE A 153 3.29 29.42 -21.71
CA ILE A 153 3.29 28.52 -20.56
C ILE A 153 4.36 27.45 -20.80
N PRO A 154 5.26 27.18 -19.85
CA PRO A 154 6.22 26.10 -19.99
C PRO A 154 5.53 24.75 -20.21
N ASP A 155 5.99 23.97 -21.18
CA ASP A 155 5.41 22.65 -21.49
C ASP A 155 5.37 21.72 -20.27
N ASP A 156 6.33 21.84 -19.36
CA ASP A 156 6.38 21.03 -18.15
C ASP A 156 5.23 21.30 -17.18
N TRP A 157 4.59 22.47 -17.26
CA TRP A 157 3.39 22.79 -16.47
C TRP A 157 2.12 22.14 -17.04
N THR A 158 2.18 21.65 -18.29
CA THR A 158 1.07 20.90 -18.91
C THR A 158 1.12 19.41 -18.58
N LYS A 159 2.21 18.93 -17.95
CA LYS A 159 2.43 17.52 -17.62
C LYS A 159 2.19 17.28 -16.12
N GLY A 160 1.41 16.26 -15.80
CA GLY A 160 1.14 15.84 -14.41
C GLY A 160 1.45 14.36 -14.18
N ILE A 161 2.06 14.03 -13.04
CA ILE A 161 2.28 12.64 -12.61
C ILE A 161 1.12 12.24 -11.68
N ILE A 162 0.37 11.21 -12.08
CA ILE A 162 -0.72 10.65 -11.27
C ILE A 162 -0.19 9.43 -10.51
N ILE A 163 -0.02 9.57 -9.19
CA ILE A 163 0.38 8.48 -8.30
C ILE A 163 -0.86 7.92 -7.59
N LYS A 164 -1.17 6.63 -7.82
CA LYS A 164 -2.29 5.95 -7.14
C LYS A 164 -1.92 5.61 -5.71
N LEU A 165 -2.54 6.27 -4.74
CA LEU A 165 -2.40 5.97 -3.32
C LEU A 165 -3.60 5.17 -2.82
N ARG A 166 -3.36 4.01 -2.19
CA ARG A 166 -4.41 3.24 -1.52
C ARG A 166 -4.76 3.93 -0.20
N LYS A 167 -6.02 4.33 -0.03
CA LYS A 167 -6.51 4.87 1.24
C LYS A 167 -6.50 3.79 2.32
N ASP A 168 -5.82 4.04 3.43
CA ASP A 168 -5.83 3.14 4.59
C ASP A 168 -7.26 3.00 5.14
N SER A 169 -7.66 1.78 5.48
CA SER A 169 -9.02 1.41 5.93
C SER A 169 -9.36 1.83 7.36
N LYS A 170 -8.67 2.84 7.92
CA LYS A 170 -8.98 3.32 9.27
C LYS A 170 -10.39 3.94 9.26
N PRO A 171 -11.27 3.59 10.22
CA PRO A 171 -12.61 4.16 10.29
C PRO A 171 -12.54 5.68 10.41
N CYS A 172 -13.47 6.36 9.74
CA CYS A 172 -13.42 7.80 9.42
C CYS A 172 -13.53 8.75 10.63
N ASN A 173 -13.51 8.22 11.86
CA ASN A 173 -13.81 8.92 13.12
C ASN A 173 -12.59 9.19 14.02
N SER A 174 -11.36 8.84 13.63
CA SER A 174 -10.18 9.10 14.46
C SER A 174 -9.53 10.49 14.27
N TRP A 175 -10.03 11.33 13.35
CA TRP A 175 -9.41 12.62 13.02
C TRP A 175 -9.90 13.80 13.88
N PHE A 176 -10.93 13.60 14.72
CA PHE A 176 -11.54 14.68 15.51
C PHE A 176 -11.01 14.81 16.95
N ASN A 177 -10.17 13.89 17.45
CA ASN A 177 -9.72 13.88 18.84
C ASN A 177 -8.19 13.92 18.97
N SER A 178 -7.56 14.95 18.43
CA SER A 178 -6.23 15.38 18.90
C SER A 178 -6.18 16.90 18.86
N LYS A 179 -6.60 17.50 19.97
CA LYS A 179 -6.17 18.83 20.41
C LYS A 179 -5.08 18.64 21.45
#